data_AF-A0A0F8Z1M2-F1
#
_entry.id   AF-A0A0F8Z1M2-F1
#
_cell.length_a   1.000
_cell.length_b   1.000
_cell.length_c   1.000
_cell.angle_alpha   90.00
_cell.angle_beta   90.00
_cell.angle_gamma   90.00
#
_symmetry.space_group_name_H-M   'P 1'
#
loop_
_entity.id
_entity.type
_entity.pdbx_description
1 polymer ?
#
loop_
_entity_poly.entity_id
_entity_poly.type
_entity_poly.pdbx_seq_one_letter_code
_entity_poly.pdbx_strand_id
1 'polypeptide(L)'
;MQIHTRRVPLNKDVDLKEIAERTEGFVGADLKMLVKEAAMIPIREVVPFLDDDKGVPTEMLNSLQIKMKHFTSALDNKMPRDKSN
;
A
#
# COMPACT_ATOMS: atom_id res chain seq x y z
N MET A 1 -9.12 13.46 0.76
CA MET A 1 -8.53 12.18 0.32
C MET A 1 -9.57 11.06 0.17
N GLN A 2 -10.66 11.25 -0.58
CA GLN A 2 -11.71 10.21 -0.75
C GLN A 2 -11.83 9.66 -2.17
N ILE A 3 -11.07 10.19 -3.13
CA ILE A 3 -11.31 9.92 -4.56
C ILE A 3 -10.33 8.89 -5.16
N HIS A 4 -9.21 8.59 -4.49
CA HIS A 4 -8.16 7.71 -5.06
C HIS A 4 -8.09 6.31 -4.45
N THR A 5 -8.86 6.00 -3.40
CA THR A 5 -8.91 4.66 -2.77
C THR A 5 -10.06 3.78 -3.28
N ARG A 6 -10.97 4.32 -4.11
CA ARG A 6 -12.21 3.62 -4.57
C ARG A 6 -12.01 2.35 -5.39
N ARG A 7 -10.78 2.01 -5.81
CA ARG A 7 -10.49 0.80 -6.61
C ARG A 7 -9.57 -0.17 -5.91
N VAL A 8 -9.22 0.09 -4.65
CA VAL A 8 -8.20 -0.67 -3.95
C VAL A 8 -8.84 -1.29 -2.71
N PRO A 9 -8.85 -2.63 -2.58
CA PRO A 9 -9.44 -3.29 -1.42
C PRO A 9 -8.60 -2.93 -0.17
N LEU A 10 -9.11 -1.99 0.62
CA LEU A 10 -8.54 -1.64 1.91
C LEU A 10 -9.10 -2.57 2.97
N ASN A 11 -8.23 -3.10 3.82
CA ASN A 11 -8.65 -3.79 5.02
C ASN A 11 -9.23 -2.76 6.02
N LYS A 12 -10.07 -3.24 6.94
CA LYS A 12 -10.70 -2.42 7.98
C LYS A 12 -9.68 -1.85 8.97
N ASP A 13 -8.48 -2.42 9.01
CA ASP A 13 -7.36 -1.96 9.83
C ASP A 13 -6.68 -0.68 9.31
N VAL A 14 -7.03 -0.21 8.10
CA VAL A 14 -6.41 0.97 7.49
C VAL A 14 -7.01 2.25 8.07
N ASP A 15 -6.20 2.98 8.84
CA ASP A 15 -6.54 4.33 9.30
C ASP A 15 -6.04 5.38 8.30
N LEU A 16 -6.95 5.87 7.46
CA LEU A 16 -6.65 6.93 6.49
C LEU A 16 -6.33 8.28 7.18
N LYS A 17 -6.76 8.49 8.43
CA LYS A 17 -6.46 9.70 9.18
C LYS A 17 -5.01 9.67 9.66
N GLU A 18 -4.54 8.55 10.20
CA GLU A 18 -3.13 8.38 10.57
C GLU A 18 -2.21 8.56 9.35
N ILE A 19 -2.60 8.00 8.20
CA ILE A 19 -1.85 8.19 6.95
C ILE A 19 -1.82 9.67 6.58
N ALA A 20 -2.94 10.40 6.69
CA ALA A 20 -3.00 11.82 6.39
C ALA A 20 -2.11 12.66 7.31
N GLU A 21 -2.08 12.35 8.61
CA GLU A 21 -1.21 13.02 9.59
C GLU A 21 0.28 12.75 9.29
N ARG A 22 0.65 11.53 8.90
CA ARG A 22 2.03 11.17 8.53
C ARG A 22 2.45 11.65 7.15
N THR A 23 1.51 12.13 6.33
CA THR A 23 1.77 12.64 4.97
C THR A 23 1.50 14.14 4.87
N GLU A 24 1.55 14.85 5.99
CA GLU A 24 1.49 16.30 6.00
C GLU A 24 2.62 16.88 5.12
N GLY A 25 2.26 17.75 4.18
CA GLY A 25 3.17 18.29 3.18
C GLY A 25 3.30 17.47 1.89
N PHE A 26 2.69 16.29 1.79
CA PHE A 26 2.67 15.51 0.54
C PHE A 26 1.75 16.19 -0.48
N VAL A 27 2.21 16.27 -1.73
CA VAL A 27 1.35 16.71 -2.83
C VAL A 27 0.57 15.55 -3.43
N GLY A 28 -0.43 15.84 -4.28
CA GLY A 28 -1.30 14.81 -4.87
C GLY A 28 -0.54 13.69 -5.60
N ALA A 29 0.64 14.00 -6.17
CA ALA A 29 1.52 13.01 -6.79
C ALA A 29 2.16 12.06 -5.76
N ASP A 30 2.64 12.58 -4.62
CA ASP A 30 3.29 11.79 -3.58
C ASP A 30 2.32 10.82 -2.92
N LEU A 31 1.09 11.28 -2.67
CA LEU A 31 0.03 10.43 -2.12
C LEU A 31 -0.37 9.32 -3.09
N LYS A 32 -0.45 9.64 -4.39
CA LYS A 32 -0.70 8.65 -5.43
C LYS A 32 0.43 7.62 -5.48
N MET A 33 1.68 8.07 -5.34
CA MET A 33 2.82 7.17 -5.29
C MET A 33 2.81 6.31 -4.01
N LEU A 34 2.48 6.89 -2.85
CA LEU A 34 2.38 6.15 -1.59
C LEU A 34 1.34 5.03 -1.67
N VAL A 35 0.13 5.34 -2.16
CA VAL A 35 -0.94 4.35 -2.34
C VAL A 35 -0.51 3.27 -3.32
N LYS A 36 0.19 3.63 -4.40
CA LYS A 36 0.73 2.66 -5.37
C LYS A 36 1.74 1.72 -4.72
N GLU A 37 2.69 2.24 -3.96
CA GLU A 37 3.72 1.42 -3.28
C GLU A 37 3.09 0.52 -2.22
N ALA A 38 2.15 1.04 -1.43
CA ALA A 38 1.40 0.24 -0.46
C ALA A 38 0.62 -0.90 -1.13
N ALA A 39 0.09 -0.68 -2.34
CA ALA A 39 -0.59 -1.70 -3.13
C ALA A 39 0.37 -2.75 -3.71
N MET A 40 1.61 -2.36 -4.03
CA MET A 40 2.60 -3.26 -4.61
C MET A 40 3.21 -4.22 -3.60
N ILE A 41 3.24 -3.88 -2.31
CA ILE A 41 3.83 -4.74 -1.26
C ILE A 41 3.17 -6.12 -1.21
N PRO A 42 1.84 -6.26 -1.01
CA PRO A 42 1.23 -7.59 -0.94
C PRO A 42 1.28 -8.31 -2.29
N ILE A 43 1.33 -7.58 -3.41
CA ILE A 43 1.54 -8.17 -4.74
C ILE A 43 2.93 -8.82 -4.80
N ARG A 44 3.98 -8.12 -4.37
CA ARG A 44 5.35 -8.66 -4.32
C ARG A 44 5.48 -9.84 -3.36
N GLU A 45 4.67 -9.91 -2.31
CA GLU A 45 4.60 -11.07 -1.40
C GLU A 45 4.01 -12.30 -2.11
N VAL A 46 3.03 -12.13 -3.00
CA VAL A 46 2.37 -13.27 -3.67
C VAL A 46 3.02 -13.69 -4.99
N VAL A 47 3.64 -12.75 -5.71
CA VAL A 47 4.26 -13.00 -7.04
C VAL A 47 5.20 -14.20 -7.06
N PRO A 48 6.10 -14.42 -6.07
CA PRO A 48 6.97 -15.60 -6.04
C PRO A 48 6.25 -16.95 -5.95
N PHE A 49 4.97 -16.95 -5.56
CA PHE A 49 4.13 -18.14 -5.41
C PHE A 49 3.16 -18.33 -6.58
N LEU A 50 3.22 -17.45 -7.59
CA LEU A 50 2.40 -17.57 -8.80
C LEU A 50 3.10 -18.47 -9.82
N ASP A 51 2.34 -19.40 -10.39
CA ASP A 51 2.74 -20.10 -11.61
C ASP A 51 2.48 -19.16 -12.80
N ASP A 52 3.53 -18.80 -13.54
CA ASP A 52 3.44 -17.91 -14.71
C ASP A 52 2.42 -18.41 -15.75
N ASP A 53 2.25 -19.73 -15.87
CA ASP A 53 1.36 -20.38 -16.83
C ASP A 53 -0.10 -20.51 -16.35
N LYS A 54 -0.36 -20.39 -15.04
CA LYS A 54 -1.70 -20.63 -14.45
C LYS A 54 -2.48 -19.36 -14.14
N GLY A 55 -1.84 -18.19 -14.30
CA GLY A 55 -2.43 -16.91 -13.96
C GLY A 55 -2.69 -16.74 -12.46
N VAL A 56 -3.25 -15.59 -12.06
CA VAL A 56 -3.51 -15.28 -10.65
C VAL A 56 -4.83 -15.92 -10.20
N PRO A 57 -4.85 -16.81 -9.19
CA PRO A 57 -6.08 -17.40 -8.68
C PRO A 57 -7.02 -16.33 -8.11
N THR A 58 -8.32 -16.44 -8.41
CA THR A 58 -9.34 -15.49 -7.93
C THR A 58 -9.40 -15.42 -6.40
N GLU A 59 -9.17 -16.53 -5.71
CA GLU A 59 -9.10 -16.56 -4.24
C GLU A 59 -7.96 -15.68 -3.71
N MET A 60 -6.83 -15.68 -4.41
CA MET A 60 -5.68 -14.85 -4.07
C MET A 60 -5.98 -13.36 -4.32
N LEU A 61 -6.66 -13.03 -5.43
CA LEU A 61 -7.14 -11.68 -5.71
C LEU A 61 -8.12 -11.17 -4.64
N ASN A 62 -9.00 -12.04 -4.13
CA ASN A 62 -9.94 -11.69 -3.05
C ASN A 62 -9.23 -11.53 -1.69
N SER A 63 -8.14 -12.26 -1.48
CA SER A 63 -7.32 -12.16 -0.26
C SER A 63 -6.36 -10.96 -0.26
N LEU A 64 -6.05 -10.43 -1.45
CA LEU A 64 -5.19 -9.27 -1.66
C LEU A 64 -5.88 -8.02 -1.12
N GLN A 65 -5.70 -7.75 0.16
CA GLN A 65 -6.16 -6.54 0.83
C GLN A 65 -4.98 -5.72 1.30
N ILE A 66 -5.03 -4.41 1.06
CA ILE A 66 -4.05 -3.50 1.63
C ILE A 66 -4.36 -3.30 3.10
N LYS A 67 -3.36 -3.60 3.93
CA LYS A 67 -3.40 -3.43 5.38
C LYS A 67 -2.57 -2.22 5.79
N MET A 68 -2.79 -1.72 7.00
CA MET A 68 -2.02 -0.60 7.55
C MET A 68 -0.50 -0.85 7.57
N LYS A 69 -0.08 -2.12 7.74
CA LYS A 69 1.34 -2.51 7.65
C LYS A 69 1.96 -2.15 6.29
N HIS A 70 1.22 -2.24 5.19
CA HIS A 70 1.75 -1.94 3.86
C HIS A 70 1.96 -0.43 3.68
N PHE A 71 1.06 0.40 4.21
CA PHE A 71 1.24 1.85 4.23
C PHE A 71 2.44 2.25 5.08
N THR A 72 2.59 1.66 6.26
CA THR A 72 3.75 1.91 7.13
C THR A 72 5.06 1.54 6.43
N SER A 73 5.14 0.35 5.82
CA SER A 73 6.32 -0.07 5.05
C SER A 73 6.59 0.83 3.84
N ALA A 74 5.55 1.31 3.16
CA ALA A 74 5.70 2.23 2.03
C ALA A 74 6.22 3.61 2.48
N LEU A 75 5.75 4.11 3.63
CA LEU A 75 6.25 5.35 4.23
C LEU A 75 7.71 5.22 4.65
N ASP A 76 8.07 4.13 5.34
CA ASP A 76 9.45 3.88 5.79
C ASP A 76 10.45 3.80 4.62
N ASN A 77 9.99 3.35 3.45
CA ASN A 77 10.84 3.23 2.26
C ASN A 77 10.96 4.54 1.47
N LYS A 78 9.97 5.45 1.58
CA LYS A 78 9.95 6.74 0.86
C LYS A 78 10.45 7.91 1.70
N MET A 79 10.28 7.84 3.01
CA MET A 79 10.84 8.78 3.96
C MET A 79 12.04 8.07 4.60
N PRO A 80 13.28 8.33 4.18
CA PRO A 80 14.42 7.91 4.97
C PRO A 80 14.20 8.50 6.36
N ARG A 81 13.98 7.63 7.36
CA ARG A 81 14.02 8.04 8.75
C ARG A 81 15.39 8.67 8.93
N ASP A 82 15.43 10.00 9.01
CA ASP A 82 16.62 10.71 9.42
C ASP A 82 16.96 10.14 10.80
N LYS A 83 17.89 9.18 10.84
CA LYS A 83 18.45 8.64 12.07
C LYS A 83 19.43 9.69 12.60
N SER A 84 18.90 10.85 12.93
CA SER A 84 19.58 11.84 13.75
C SER A 84 19.27 11.53 15.20
N ASN A 85 20.03 10.59 15.76
CA ASN A 85 20.33 10.53 17.19
C ASN A 85 21.74 9.99 17.40
#